data_AF-X1VLN6-F1
#
_entry.id   AF-X1VLN6-F1
#
_cell.length_a   1.000
_cell.length_b   1.000
_cell.length_c   1.000
_cell.angle_alpha   90.00
_cell.angle_beta   90.00
_cell.angle_gamma   90.00
#
_symmetry.space_group_name_H-M   'P 1'
#
loop_
_entity.id
_entity.type
_entity.pdbx_description
1 polymer ?
#
loop_
_entity_poly.entity_id
_entity_poly.type
_entity_poly.pdbx_seq_one_letter_code
_entity_poly.pdbx_strand_id
1 'polypeptide(L)'
;TAEVTAASVANARMVHTGDLEMAEVMDDVAWEASTGTGKFEGERLDDIRALWQMYPHHWYFVTLKGSPIYTIEDMVGKKVSSGAPGSGTEFQFTNMITALGYTHDDFVISRLSFA
;
A
#
# COMPACT_ATOMS: atom_id res chain seq x y z
N THR A 1 -13.52 13.62 -14.56
CA THR A 1 -12.26 13.14 -15.18
C THR A 1 -11.52 12.32 -14.14
N ALA A 2 -10.74 11.32 -14.53
CA ALA A 2 -9.93 10.56 -13.56
C ALA A 2 -8.64 11.33 -13.28
N GLU A 3 -8.34 11.58 -12.01
CA GLU A 3 -7.13 12.28 -11.58
C GLU A 3 -6.05 11.29 -11.13
N VAL A 4 -4.79 11.57 -11.48
CA VAL A 4 -3.64 10.78 -11.01
C VAL A 4 -3.24 11.32 -9.64
N THR A 5 -3.40 10.51 -8.61
CA THR A 5 -3.06 10.87 -7.24
C THR A 5 -1.91 10.02 -6.70
N ALA A 6 -1.39 10.38 -5.52
CA ALA A 6 -0.41 9.59 -4.78
C ALA A 6 -1.03 8.38 -4.03
N ALA A 7 -2.10 7.78 -4.59
CA ALA A 7 -2.86 6.64 -4.05
C ALA A 7 -3.82 6.97 -2.87
N SER A 8 -4.27 5.93 -2.15
CA SER A 8 -5.45 5.97 -1.27
C SER A 8 -5.42 7.02 -0.16
N VAL A 9 -4.24 7.33 0.41
CA VAL A 9 -4.13 8.35 1.46
C VAL A 9 -4.43 9.74 0.90
N ALA A 10 -3.89 10.07 -0.29
CA ALA A 10 -4.18 11.33 -0.96
C ALA A 10 -5.65 11.38 -1.38
N ASN A 11 -6.19 10.28 -1.92
CA ASN A 11 -7.61 10.16 -2.28
C ASN A 11 -8.54 10.46 -1.11
N ALA A 12 -8.28 9.87 0.07
CA ALA A 12 -9.12 10.10 1.25
C ALA A 12 -9.13 11.57 1.68
N ARG A 13 -7.97 12.24 1.68
CA ARG A 13 -7.87 13.68 1.99
C ARG A 13 -8.61 14.54 0.97
N MET A 14 -8.42 14.26 -0.32
CA MET A 14 -9.08 15.02 -1.40
C MET A 14 -10.60 14.88 -1.40
N VAL A 15 -11.12 13.70 -1.04
CA VAL A 15 -12.56 13.53 -0.83
C VAL A 15 -13.04 14.32 0.38
N HIS A 16 -12.27 14.32 1.48
CA HIS A 16 -12.62 15.08 2.68
C HIS A 16 -12.58 16.61 2.46
N THR A 17 -11.64 17.13 1.67
CA THR A 17 -11.54 18.56 1.34
C THR A 17 -12.56 19.00 0.28
N GLY A 18 -13.21 18.06 -0.40
CA GLY A 18 -14.15 18.32 -1.49
C GLY A 18 -13.49 18.56 -2.85
N ASP A 19 -12.18 18.29 -2.97
CA ASP A 19 -11.46 18.36 -4.25
C ASP A 19 -11.80 17.17 -5.18
N LEU A 20 -12.29 16.07 -4.60
CA LEU A 20 -12.86 14.92 -5.31
C LEU A 20 -14.23 14.57 -4.73
N GLU A 21 -15.23 14.28 -5.57
CA GLU A 21 -16.54 13.84 -5.08
C GLU A 21 -16.54 12.36 -4.66
N MET A 22 -15.67 11.55 -5.26
CA MET A 22 -15.52 10.13 -4.95
C MET A 22 -14.13 9.63 -5.33
N ALA A 23 -13.61 8.64 -4.60
CA ALA A 23 -12.34 8.01 -4.91
C ALA A 23 -12.30 6.55 -4.46
N GLU A 24 -11.49 5.74 -5.15
CA GLU A 24 -11.14 4.39 -4.69
C GLU A 24 -10.06 4.49 -3.60
N VAL A 25 -10.30 3.78 -2.49
CA VAL A 25 -9.39 3.72 -1.35
C VAL A 25 -9.32 2.28 -0.85
N MET A 26 -8.15 1.90 -0.34
CA MET A 26 -8.01 0.65 0.40
C MET A 26 -8.78 0.73 1.72
N ASP A 27 -9.27 -0.40 2.20
CA ASP A 27 -10.09 -0.54 3.40
C ASP A 27 -9.32 -0.16 4.69
N ASP A 28 -8.04 -0.54 4.78
CA ASP A 28 -7.16 -0.13 5.88
C ASP A 28 -6.99 1.40 5.96
N VAL A 29 -6.81 2.05 4.82
CA VAL A 29 -6.71 3.51 4.71
C VAL A 29 -8.04 4.19 5.06
N ALA A 30 -9.16 3.66 4.59
CA ALA A 30 -10.48 4.19 4.92
C ALA A 30 -10.78 4.10 6.42
N TRP A 31 -10.40 2.97 7.05
CA TRP A 31 -10.50 2.79 8.49
C TRP A 31 -9.66 3.82 9.23
N GLU A 32 -8.35 3.85 8.98
CA GLU A 32 -7.41 4.77 9.62
C GLU A 32 -7.83 6.25 9.49
N ALA A 33 -8.32 6.65 8.31
CA ALA A 33 -8.84 7.99 8.07
C ALA A 33 -10.07 8.31 8.94
N SER A 34 -11.03 7.40 9.00
CA SER A 34 -12.27 7.59 9.76
C SER A 34 -12.07 7.61 11.28
N THR A 35 -11.02 6.93 11.77
CA THR A 35 -10.66 6.86 13.19
C THR A 35 -9.58 7.86 13.59
N GLY A 36 -8.86 8.46 12.64
CA GLY A 36 -7.76 9.38 12.91
C GLY A 36 -6.54 8.69 13.53
N THR A 37 -6.22 7.49 13.05
CA THR A 37 -5.13 6.65 13.56
C THR A 37 -4.12 6.35 12.45
N GLY A 38 -2.94 5.86 12.81
CA GLY A 38 -1.98 5.36 11.80
C GLY A 38 -1.51 6.47 10.86
N LYS A 39 -1.79 6.37 9.56
CA LYS A 39 -1.40 7.39 8.56
C LYS A 39 -2.13 8.73 8.74
N PHE A 40 -3.15 8.76 9.60
CA PHE A 40 -4.01 9.90 9.91
C PHE A 40 -3.99 10.27 11.40
N GLU A 41 -2.92 9.90 12.12
CA GLU A 41 -2.77 10.25 13.53
C GLU A 41 -2.89 11.78 13.73
N GLY A 42 -3.83 12.20 14.56
CA GLY A 42 -4.13 13.63 14.78
C GLY A 42 -4.96 14.31 13.68
N GLU A 43 -5.37 13.57 12.65
CA GLU A 43 -6.12 14.06 11.48
C GLU A 43 -7.29 13.12 11.13
N ARG A 44 -8.33 13.09 11.97
CA ARG A 44 -9.54 12.31 11.67
C ARG A 44 -10.34 12.94 10.53
N LEU A 45 -10.58 12.20 9.45
CA LEU A 45 -11.44 12.61 8.34
C LEU A 45 -12.89 12.20 8.64
N ASP A 46 -13.69 13.12 9.18
CA ASP A 46 -15.01 12.82 9.72
C ASP A 46 -16.17 12.87 8.71
N ASP A 47 -15.93 13.45 7.53
CA ASP A 47 -16.91 13.59 6.46
C ASP A 47 -16.61 12.75 5.20
N ILE A 48 -16.08 11.54 5.39
CA ILE A 48 -15.99 10.53 4.33
C ILE A 48 -16.98 9.40 4.58
N ARG A 49 -17.56 8.82 3.51
CA ARG A 49 -18.51 7.70 3.58
C ARG A 49 -18.13 6.61 2.59
N ALA A 50 -18.20 5.36 3.03
CA ALA A 50 -18.06 4.20 2.14
C ALA A 50 -19.37 3.98 1.38
N LEU A 51 -19.29 3.78 0.07
CA LEU A 51 -20.45 3.48 -0.78
C LEU A 51 -20.62 1.97 -0.99
N TRP A 52 -19.56 1.28 -1.40
CA TRP A 52 -19.53 -0.17 -1.57
C TRP A 52 -18.10 -0.71 -1.48
N GLN A 53 -17.97 -2.00 -1.18
CA GLN A 53 -16.72 -2.76 -1.33
C GLN A 53 -16.67 -3.33 -2.75
N MET A 54 -15.57 -3.12 -3.47
CA MET A 54 -15.44 -3.53 -4.87
C MET A 54 -15.04 -5.00 -5.01
N TYR A 55 -13.84 -5.34 -4.55
CA TYR A 55 -13.26 -6.68 -4.65
C TYR A 55 -12.19 -6.88 -3.58
N PRO A 56 -11.87 -8.14 -3.20
CA PRO A 56 -10.71 -8.41 -2.36
C PRO A 56 -9.41 -8.11 -3.13
N HIS A 57 -8.51 -7.35 -2.52
CA HIS A 57 -7.20 -7.08 -3.08
C HIS A 57 -6.19 -8.09 -2.54
N HIS A 58 -5.82 -9.08 -3.36
CA HIS A 58 -4.80 -10.06 -3.03
C HIS A 58 -3.40 -9.52 -3.33
N TRP A 59 -2.46 -9.78 -2.44
CA TRP A 59 -1.05 -9.49 -2.71
C TRP A 59 -0.41 -10.68 -3.38
N TYR A 60 0.43 -10.39 -4.37
CA TYR A 60 1.12 -11.39 -5.15
C TYR A 60 2.62 -11.30 -4.91
N PHE A 61 3.19 -12.41 -4.47
CA PHE A 61 4.64 -12.61 -4.44
C PHE A 61 5.00 -13.46 -5.65
N VAL A 62 5.67 -12.84 -6.61
CA VAL A 62 5.92 -13.44 -7.92
C VAL A 62 7.41 -13.67 -8.09
N THR A 63 7.77 -14.90 -8.44
CA THR A 63 9.13 -15.28 -8.79
C THR A 63 9.13 -15.91 -10.18
N LEU A 64 10.28 -15.87 -10.86
CA LEU A 64 10.41 -16.52 -12.18
C LEU A 64 10.36 -18.04 -12.03
N LYS A 65 9.83 -18.71 -13.05
CA LYS A 65 9.91 -20.17 -13.17
C LYS A 65 11.38 -20.61 -13.14
N GLY A 66 11.74 -21.47 -12.19
CA GLY A 66 13.12 -21.92 -11.96
C GLY A 66 13.92 -21.08 -10.96
N SER A 67 13.34 -20.02 -10.40
CA SER A 67 13.90 -19.31 -9.25
C SER A 67 14.06 -20.26 -8.06
N PRO A 68 15.13 -20.13 -7.25
CA PRO A 68 15.26 -20.88 -6.00
C PRO A 68 14.40 -20.31 -4.86
N ILE A 69 13.58 -19.28 -5.11
CA ILE A 69 12.75 -18.60 -4.11
C ILE A 69 11.36 -19.22 -4.08
N TYR A 70 11.05 -19.92 -2.99
CA TYR A 70 9.77 -20.61 -2.77
C TYR A 70 9.04 -20.09 -1.53
N THR A 71 9.76 -19.49 -0.58
CA THR A 71 9.18 -18.84 0.60
C THR A 71 9.56 -17.36 0.67
N ILE A 72 9.00 -16.64 1.63
CA ILE A 72 9.33 -15.22 1.85
C ILE A 72 10.77 -15.07 2.36
N GLU A 73 11.19 -15.99 3.23
CA GLU A 73 12.53 -16.03 3.83
C GLU A 73 13.62 -16.26 2.77
N ASP A 74 13.32 -17.00 1.70
CA ASP A 74 14.25 -17.21 0.59
C ASP A 74 14.62 -15.90 -0.14
N MET A 75 13.84 -14.82 0.07
CA MET A 75 14.12 -13.50 -0.51
C MET A 75 15.24 -12.76 0.21
N VAL A 76 15.63 -13.15 1.44
CA VAL A 76 16.69 -12.48 2.20
C VAL A 76 18.00 -12.50 1.41
N GLY A 77 18.63 -11.34 1.29
CA GLY A 77 19.83 -11.10 0.48
C GLY A 77 19.61 -11.15 -1.03
N LYS A 78 18.36 -11.28 -1.52
CA LYS A 78 18.03 -11.28 -2.95
C LYS A 78 17.60 -9.90 -3.42
N LYS A 79 17.59 -9.74 -4.75
CA LYS A 79 17.01 -8.56 -5.40
C LYS A 79 15.49 -8.68 -5.41
N VAL A 80 14.82 -7.76 -4.72
CA VAL A 80 13.36 -7.78 -4.57
C VAL A 80 12.79 -6.45 -5.05
N SER A 81 11.69 -6.52 -5.81
CA SER A 81 10.91 -5.31 -6.10
C SER A 81 9.91 -5.07 -4.99
N SER A 82 10.04 -3.94 -4.28
CA SER A 82 9.09 -3.53 -3.25
C SER A 82 7.91 -2.72 -3.80
N GLY A 83 7.84 -2.50 -5.11
CA GLY A 83 6.87 -1.58 -5.73
C GLY A 83 7.38 -0.14 -5.84
N ALA A 84 6.55 0.75 -6.37
CA ALA A 84 6.92 2.14 -6.61
C ALA A 84 7.07 2.92 -5.28
N PRO A 85 7.93 3.95 -5.23
CA PRO A 85 8.09 4.78 -4.04
C PRO A 85 6.75 5.34 -3.55
N GLY A 86 6.42 5.11 -2.28
CA GLY A 86 5.19 5.61 -1.64
C GLY A 86 3.91 4.88 -2.06
N SER A 87 4.01 3.79 -2.84
CA SER A 87 2.85 2.99 -3.24
C SER A 87 2.32 2.12 -2.11
N GLY A 88 1.06 1.70 -2.23
CA GLY A 88 0.48 0.68 -1.35
C GLY A 88 1.32 -0.60 -1.33
N THR A 89 1.88 -1.02 -2.46
CA THR A 89 2.76 -2.20 -2.53
C THR A 89 4.01 -2.05 -1.66
N GLU A 90 4.64 -0.88 -1.64
CA GLU A 90 5.84 -0.65 -0.82
C GLU A 90 5.51 -0.61 0.67
N PHE A 91 4.41 0.05 1.03
CA PHE A 91 3.92 0.06 2.41
C PHE A 91 3.64 -1.36 2.89
N GLN A 92 2.97 -2.15 2.07
CA GLN A 92 2.58 -3.52 2.41
C GLN A 92 3.76 -4.49 2.45
N PHE A 93 4.73 -4.34 1.55
CA PHE A 93 6.01 -5.05 1.64
C PHE A 93 6.73 -4.74 2.96
N THR A 94 6.78 -3.46 3.35
CA THR A 94 7.42 -3.02 4.61
C THR A 94 6.74 -3.61 5.83
N ASN A 95 5.40 -3.60 5.88
CA ASN A 95 4.65 -4.19 6.99
C ASN A 95 4.90 -5.70 7.11
N MET A 96 4.90 -6.41 5.98
CA MET A 96 5.15 -7.84 5.96
C MET A 96 6.54 -8.19 6.49
N ILE A 97 7.60 -7.59 5.94
CA ILE A 97 8.97 -7.92 6.37
C ILE A 97 9.18 -7.57 7.84
N THR A 98 8.59 -6.46 8.31
CA THR A 98 8.67 -6.04 9.73
C THR A 98 7.96 -7.04 10.63
N ALA A 99 6.78 -7.52 10.24
CA ALA A 99 6.04 -8.54 10.99
C ALA A 99 6.79 -9.88 11.08
N LEU A 100 7.64 -10.17 10.08
CA LEU A 100 8.51 -11.34 10.04
C LEU A 100 9.88 -11.11 10.73
N GLY A 101 10.12 -9.93 11.29
CA GLY A 101 11.35 -9.60 12.01
C GLY A 101 12.53 -9.17 11.12
N TYR A 102 12.26 -8.80 9.87
CA TYR A 102 13.25 -8.29 8.92
C TYR A 102 13.11 -6.78 8.70
N THR A 103 14.17 -6.20 8.14
CA THR A 103 14.27 -4.81 7.73
C THR A 103 14.56 -4.72 6.23
N HIS A 104 14.47 -3.53 5.65
CA HIS A 104 14.83 -3.34 4.23
C HIS A 104 16.30 -3.68 3.93
N ASP A 105 17.19 -3.57 4.93
CA ASP A 105 18.62 -3.86 4.79
C ASP A 105 18.91 -5.35 4.59
N ASP A 106 17.96 -6.22 4.95
CA ASP A 106 18.04 -7.65 4.72
C ASP A 106 17.81 -8.03 3.25
N PHE A 107 17.50 -7.06 2.37
CA PHE A 107 17.17 -7.29 0.95
C PHE A 107 17.88 -6.29 0.03
N VAL A 108 18.12 -6.68 -1.23
CA VAL A 108 18.59 -5.75 -2.27
C VAL A 108 17.37 -5.12 -2.94
N ILE A 109 16.84 -4.07 -2.32
CA ILE A 109 15.57 -3.44 -2.72
C ILE A 109 15.68 -2.68 -4.05
N SER A 110 14.70 -2.88 -4.93
CA SER A 110 14.47 -2.07 -6.13
C SER A 110 13.05 -1.52 -6.13
N ARG A 111 12.92 -0.20 -6.01
CA ARG A 111 11.62 0.48 -6.08
C ARG A 111 11.22 0.69 -7.54
N LEU A 112 10.37 -0.20 -8.07
CA LEU A 112 9.99 -0.21 -9.49
C LEU A 112 8.52 0.15 -9.64
N SER A 113 8.19 1.01 -10.61
CA SER A 113 6.82 1.19 -11.09
C SER A 113 6.58 0.33 -12.33
N PHE A 114 5.31 0.11 -12.66
CA PHE A 114 4.94 -0.33 -14.01
C PHE A 114 5.22 0.83 -14.98
N ALA A 115 5.97 0.56 -16.04
CA ALA A 115 6.21 1.48 -17.16
C ALA A 115 5.33 1.06 -18.34
#